data_AF-M5BI25-F1
#
_entry.id   AF-M5BI25-F1
#
_cell.length_a   1.000
_cell.length_b   1.000
_cell.length_c   1.000
_cell.angle_alpha   90.00
_cell.angle_beta   90.00
_cell.angle_gamma   90.00
#
_symmetry.space_group_name_H-M   'P 1'
#
loop_
_entity.id
_entity.type
_entity.pdbx_description
1 polymer ?
#
loop_
_entity_poly.entity_id
_entity_poly.type
_entity_poly.pdbx_seq_one_letter_code
_entity_poly.pdbx_strand_id
1 'polypeptide(L)'
;MARLATTLLLAAELAFALPTAWPVFSRASKAYDIQAHRGSRGATVESTLPAFAWGLIYGATTLEFDNGLTKDGHVLVWHDESIDGAKCKDTKPVTKDDPLFPYVGKYVANLTLAQIKTLDCGSERLDGFPLQALYPGTKLSTLPELFDFLDCADPGHEVELNIESKVDGQFPNLTRSPEDFANAQYKLFKSSKYYSKITYQSFDWRTLILMKKLDPKITRAALVDSTTVYGADNSTSTWLAGLRPDSFSGATLGVQIAQAAKSIDSNILSPAATDGSSGSLDPNIPGYKSFTTEDMVKEAHKSGMLVKPWTVNRLNIAEQIYGWGVDGIITDYPEVVEPLLPSSDTNRKLAEELEVVLSDPSFEAIAAEYLGGAVRIPTESYDVMDAVGTDPRWEIFYKFSEHLLATYPKVHATLTQTRINTHGCGSS
;
A
#
# COMPACT_ATOMS: atom_id res chain seq x y z
N MET A 1 51.99 -7.61 71.54
CA MET A 1 50.55 -7.56 71.88
C MET A 1 49.74 -7.71 70.59
N ALA A 2 48.81 -8.67 70.56
CA ALA A 2 47.66 -8.89 69.64
C ALA A 2 47.92 -8.80 68.10
N ARG A 3 47.81 -9.91 67.32
CA ARG A 3 46.58 -10.49 66.71
C ARG A 3 45.79 -9.43 65.90
N LEU A 4 45.41 -9.59 64.63
CA LEU A 4 44.75 -10.73 63.97
C LEU A 4 44.75 -10.51 62.43
N ALA A 5 44.67 -11.62 61.69
CA ALA A 5 44.43 -11.69 60.25
C ALA A 5 43.02 -11.24 59.84
N THR A 6 42.86 -10.67 58.64
CA THR A 6 41.57 -10.66 57.90
C THR A 6 41.87 -10.40 56.40
N THR A 7 41.95 -11.44 55.59
CA THR A 7 40.91 -11.97 54.67
C THR A 7 40.82 -11.23 53.34
N LEU A 8 41.22 -11.95 52.28
CA LEU A 8 40.93 -11.67 50.87
C LEU A 8 39.44 -11.38 50.65
N LEU A 9 39.12 -10.33 49.89
CA LEU A 9 37.89 -10.26 49.12
C LEU A 9 38.26 -10.02 47.65
N LEU A 10 38.22 -11.12 46.91
CA LEU A 10 38.10 -11.14 45.46
C LEU A 10 36.70 -10.58 45.14
N ALA A 11 36.61 -9.36 44.63
CA ALA A 11 35.41 -8.90 43.95
C ALA A 11 35.38 -9.52 42.56
N ALA A 12 34.75 -10.68 42.43
CA ALA A 12 34.32 -11.19 41.15
C ALA A 12 33.09 -10.37 40.73
N GLU A 13 33.29 -9.37 39.87
CA GLU A 13 32.18 -8.74 39.14
C GLU A 13 31.64 -9.77 38.15
N LEU A 14 30.56 -10.44 38.57
CA LEU A 14 29.64 -11.12 37.66
C LEU A 14 28.95 -10.03 36.82
N ALA A 15 29.56 -9.70 35.69
CA ALA A 15 28.87 -9.03 34.61
C ALA A 15 27.73 -9.95 34.15
N PHE A 16 26.52 -9.68 34.63
CA PHE A 16 25.32 -10.16 33.97
C PHE A 16 25.32 -9.54 32.56
N ALA A 17 25.73 -10.33 31.57
CA ALA A 17 25.45 -10.08 30.18
C ALA A 17 23.92 -10.12 30.03
N LEU A 18 23.30 -8.96 30.18
CA LEU A 18 21.95 -8.74 29.68
C LEU A 18 21.98 -9.03 28.16
N PRO A 19 21.01 -9.79 27.63
CA PRO A 19 20.94 -10.01 26.20
C PRO A 19 20.87 -8.65 25.54
N THR A 20 21.81 -8.46 24.62
CA THR A 20 21.99 -7.30 23.76
C THR A 20 20.65 -6.63 23.48
N ALA A 21 20.52 -5.40 24.00
CA ALA A 21 19.53 -4.45 23.55
C ALA A 21 19.42 -4.57 22.03
N TRP A 22 18.20 -4.79 21.54
CA TRP A 22 17.95 -4.68 20.11
C TRP A 22 18.56 -3.37 19.62
N PRO A 23 19.31 -3.39 18.50
CA PRO A 23 19.88 -2.17 17.98
C PRO A 23 18.73 -1.20 17.74
N VAL A 24 18.72 -0.10 18.50
CA VAL A 24 17.93 1.07 18.15
C VAL A 24 18.54 1.56 16.85
N PHE A 25 17.99 1.09 15.74
CA PHE A 25 18.34 1.54 14.40
C PHE A 25 17.92 3.00 14.29
N SER A 26 18.80 3.90 14.73
CA SER A 26 18.80 5.31 14.34
C SER A 26 19.19 5.40 12.86
N ARG A 27 18.31 4.94 11.97
CA ARG A 27 18.30 5.42 10.60
C ARG A 27 17.47 6.69 10.66
N ALA A 28 18.04 7.82 10.29
CA ALA A 28 17.23 8.98 9.91
C ALA A 28 16.46 8.57 8.64
N SER A 29 15.40 7.79 8.79
CA SER A 29 14.58 7.35 7.68
C SER A 29 13.61 8.48 7.33
N LYS A 30 13.54 8.78 6.03
CA LYS A 30 12.33 9.38 5.47
C LYS A 30 11.12 8.56 5.94
N ALA A 31 9.98 9.23 6.15
CA ALA A 31 8.73 8.56 6.50
C ALA A 31 8.49 7.36 5.56
N TYR A 32 8.00 6.26 6.13
CA TYR A 32 7.67 5.06 5.37
C TYR A 32 6.58 5.38 4.35
N ASP A 33 6.78 4.98 3.10
CA ASP A 33 5.92 5.40 2.01
C ASP A 33 4.73 4.46 1.80
N ILE A 34 3.53 4.90 2.20
CA ILE A 34 2.26 4.21 1.93
C ILE A 34 1.66 4.78 0.65
N GLN A 35 1.69 3.97 -0.42
CA GLN A 35 1.13 4.36 -1.71
C GLN A 35 -0.27 3.78 -1.89
N ALA A 36 -1.22 4.66 -2.16
CA ALA A 36 -2.59 4.29 -2.48
C ALA A 36 -2.64 3.76 -3.93
N HIS A 37 -2.72 2.44 -4.09
CA HIS A 37 -2.75 1.75 -5.38
C HIS A 37 -4.00 2.11 -6.19
N ARG A 38 -3.78 2.76 -7.33
CA ARG A 38 -4.81 3.31 -8.23
C ARG A 38 -5.77 4.27 -7.51
N GLY A 39 -5.23 5.05 -6.56
CA GLY A 39 -6.01 5.72 -5.51
C GLY A 39 -6.28 4.73 -4.37
N SER A 40 -7.49 4.65 -3.84
CA SER A 40 -7.86 3.58 -2.89
C SER A 40 -8.80 2.59 -3.57
N ARG A 41 -8.23 1.65 -4.33
CA ARG A 41 -9.02 0.60 -5.01
C ARG A 41 -9.81 -0.26 -4.02
N GLY A 42 -9.34 -0.41 -2.78
CA GLY A 42 -10.09 -1.07 -1.71
C GLY A 42 -11.41 -0.36 -1.37
N ALA A 43 -11.42 0.98 -1.41
CA ALA A 43 -12.56 1.79 -1.00
C ALA A 43 -13.53 2.12 -2.13
N THR A 44 -13.05 2.28 -3.37
CA THR A 44 -13.91 2.57 -4.53
C THR A 44 -13.28 2.11 -5.85
N VAL A 45 -13.99 2.34 -6.97
CA VAL A 45 -13.55 1.92 -8.31
C VAL A 45 -12.23 2.60 -8.67
N GLU A 46 -11.22 1.79 -8.99
CA GLU A 46 -9.84 2.19 -9.25
C GLU A 46 -9.68 3.26 -10.34
N SER A 47 -8.58 4.02 -10.29
CA SER A 47 -8.19 4.99 -11.33
C SER A 47 -9.23 6.10 -11.60
N THR A 48 -10.12 6.35 -10.64
CA THR A 48 -11.12 7.41 -10.71
C THR A 48 -10.81 8.55 -9.74
N LEU A 49 -11.30 9.76 -10.00
CA LEU A 49 -11.13 10.90 -9.06
C LEU A 49 -11.64 10.57 -7.64
N PRO A 50 -12.78 9.89 -7.44
CA PRO A 50 -13.16 9.38 -6.13
C PRO A 50 -12.12 8.47 -5.47
N ALA A 51 -11.45 7.57 -6.22
CA ALA A 51 -10.41 6.72 -5.65
C ALA A 51 -9.21 7.53 -5.15
N PHE A 52 -8.79 8.55 -5.89
CA PHE A 52 -7.72 9.45 -5.47
C PHE A 52 -8.12 10.30 -4.26
N ALA A 53 -9.38 10.76 -4.20
CA ALA A 53 -9.91 11.44 -3.03
C ALA A 53 -9.85 10.56 -1.78
N TRP A 54 -10.25 9.28 -1.87
CA TRP A 54 -10.13 8.33 -0.77
C TRP A 54 -8.67 8.07 -0.37
N GLY A 55 -7.76 7.94 -1.34
CA GLY A 55 -6.32 7.82 -1.06
C GLY A 55 -5.79 8.99 -0.21
N LEU A 56 -6.18 10.23 -0.54
CA LEU A 56 -5.82 11.42 0.24
C LEU A 56 -6.50 11.45 1.61
N ILE A 57 -7.79 11.09 1.69
CA ILE A 57 -8.55 11.05 2.96
C ILE A 57 -7.93 10.06 3.95
N TYR A 58 -7.42 8.94 3.46
CA TYR A 58 -6.74 7.92 4.25
C TYR A 58 -5.25 8.19 4.49
N GLY A 59 -4.79 9.42 4.23
CA GLY A 59 -3.43 9.83 4.63
C GLY A 59 -2.30 9.15 3.85
N ALA A 60 -2.57 8.61 2.66
CA ALA A 60 -1.52 8.03 1.83
C ALA A 60 -0.45 9.07 1.50
N THR A 61 0.82 8.71 1.66
CA THR A 61 1.95 9.59 1.35
C THR A 61 2.15 9.76 -0.14
N THR A 62 1.76 8.74 -0.91
CA THR A 62 1.85 8.73 -2.37
C THR A 62 0.52 8.27 -2.99
N LEU A 63 0.08 8.94 -4.05
CA LEU A 63 -0.95 8.39 -4.93
C LEU A 63 -0.27 7.62 -6.06
N GLU A 64 -0.57 6.34 -6.16
CA GLU A 64 -0.12 5.48 -7.23
C GLU A 64 -1.21 5.36 -8.29
N PHE A 65 -0.84 5.40 -9.56
CA PHE A 65 -1.76 5.12 -10.66
C PHE A 65 -1.07 4.82 -11.98
N ASP A 66 -1.84 4.20 -12.86
CA ASP A 66 -1.42 3.78 -14.18
C ASP A 66 -1.83 4.76 -15.27
N ASN A 67 -1.07 4.78 -16.36
CA ASN A 67 -1.41 5.55 -17.54
C ASN A 67 -1.37 4.72 -18.81
N GLY A 68 -2.40 4.88 -19.66
CA GLY A 68 -2.45 4.49 -21.06
C GLY A 68 -2.34 5.70 -22.00
N LEU A 69 -2.12 5.45 -23.31
CA LEU A 69 -2.15 6.48 -24.35
C LEU A 69 -3.28 6.25 -25.34
N THR A 70 -4.17 7.24 -25.49
CA THR A 70 -5.28 7.18 -26.44
C THR A 70 -4.80 7.26 -27.90
N LYS A 71 -5.71 6.96 -28.83
CA LYS A 71 -5.46 7.06 -30.27
C LYS A 71 -4.99 8.45 -30.70
N ASP A 72 -5.56 9.48 -30.09
CA ASP A 72 -5.32 10.90 -30.32
C ASP A 72 -4.27 11.51 -29.36
N GLY A 73 -3.52 10.67 -28.64
CA GLY A 73 -2.30 11.08 -27.92
C GLY A 73 -2.53 11.68 -26.53
N HIS A 74 -3.69 11.45 -25.91
CA HIS A 74 -3.94 11.85 -24.53
C HIS A 74 -3.41 10.79 -23.56
N VAL A 75 -2.77 11.25 -22.48
CA VAL A 75 -2.38 10.40 -21.34
C VAL A 75 -3.61 10.16 -20.48
N LEU A 76 -4.12 8.94 -20.49
CA LEU A 76 -5.31 8.50 -19.77
C LEU A 76 -4.91 7.83 -18.46
N VAL A 77 -5.54 8.17 -17.34
CA VAL A 77 -5.37 7.49 -16.04
C VAL A 77 -6.18 6.20 -16.07
N TRP A 78 -5.50 5.07 -16.28
CA TRP A 78 -6.13 3.77 -16.52
C TRP A 78 -5.09 2.63 -16.49
N HIS A 79 -5.48 1.49 -15.90
CA HIS A 79 -4.59 0.34 -15.69
C HIS A 79 -4.44 -0.58 -16.91
N ASP A 80 -5.55 -1.00 -17.52
CA ASP A 80 -5.48 -2.09 -18.50
C ASP A 80 -5.16 -1.57 -19.91
N GLU A 81 -4.66 -2.43 -20.78
CA GLU A 81 -4.44 -2.04 -22.19
C GLU A 81 -5.76 -1.82 -22.93
N SER A 82 -6.82 -2.49 -22.48
CA SER A 82 -8.18 -2.39 -22.99
C SER A 82 -9.13 -1.76 -21.98
N ILE A 83 -10.28 -1.29 -22.46
CA ILE A 83 -11.38 -0.90 -21.58
C ILE A 83 -12.05 -2.18 -21.05
N ASP A 84 -11.79 -2.52 -19.80
CA ASP A 84 -12.35 -3.72 -19.16
C ASP A 84 -13.84 -3.54 -18.81
N GLY A 85 -14.67 -4.50 -19.24
CA GLY A 85 -16.10 -4.52 -18.97
C GLY A 85 -16.45 -4.84 -17.52
N ALA A 86 -15.51 -5.38 -16.74
CA ALA A 86 -15.68 -5.54 -15.29
C ALA A 86 -15.57 -4.21 -14.53
N LYS A 87 -15.06 -3.15 -15.18
CA LYS A 87 -14.77 -1.83 -14.58
C LYS A 87 -15.60 -0.72 -15.18
N CYS A 88 -15.88 -0.81 -16.48
CA CYS A 88 -16.53 0.24 -17.26
C CYS A 88 -17.69 -0.32 -18.09
N LYS A 89 -18.72 0.50 -18.28
CA LYS A 89 -19.83 0.22 -19.20
C LYS A 89 -19.99 1.30 -20.26
N ASP A 90 -20.39 0.87 -21.45
CA ASP A 90 -20.83 1.77 -22.51
C ASP A 90 -22.12 2.49 -22.13
N THR A 91 -22.20 3.80 -22.39
CA THR A 91 -23.43 4.58 -22.20
C THR A 91 -24.05 5.02 -23.52
N LYS A 92 -23.22 5.58 -24.42
CA LYS A 92 -23.63 6.06 -25.75
C LYS A 92 -22.41 6.19 -26.66
N PRO A 93 -22.60 6.11 -27.99
CA PRO A 93 -21.53 6.42 -28.92
C PRO A 93 -21.29 7.94 -28.99
N VAL A 94 -20.11 8.34 -29.44
CA VAL A 94 -19.75 9.75 -29.66
C VAL A 94 -20.52 10.35 -30.86
N THR A 95 -20.79 9.54 -31.88
CA THR A 95 -21.67 9.84 -33.02
C THR A 95 -22.64 8.70 -33.26
N LYS A 96 -23.80 8.95 -33.87
CA LYS A 96 -24.87 7.95 -34.04
C LYS A 96 -24.40 6.63 -34.66
N ASP A 97 -23.46 6.68 -35.60
CA ASP A 97 -22.98 5.54 -36.38
C ASP A 97 -21.46 5.33 -36.19
N ASP A 98 -20.93 5.60 -34.99
CA ASP A 98 -19.52 5.36 -34.69
C ASP A 98 -19.19 3.85 -34.87
N PRO A 99 -18.31 3.48 -35.82
CA PRO A 99 -18.02 2.09 -36.12
C PRO A 99 -17.27 1.36 -34.99
N LEU A 100 -16.71 2.10 -34.03
CA LEU A 100 -16.05 1.53 -32.87
C LEU A 100 -16.96 1.39 -31.65
N PHE A 101 -18.22 1.80 -31.68
CA PHE A 101 -19.15 1.51 -30.57
C PHE A 101 -19.69 0.07 -30.66
N PRO A 102 -19.80 -0.71 -29.56
CA PRO A 102 -19.48 -0.41 -28.15
C PRO A 102 -17.96 -0.31 -27.89
N TYR A 103 -17.52 0.58 -27.02
CA TYR A 103 -16.08 0.83 -26.78
C TYR A 103 -15.46 -0.12 -25.76
N VAL A 104 -16.25 -0.65 -24.81
CA VAL A 104 -15.77 -1.67 -23.86
C VAL A 104 -15.21 -2.88 -24.62
N GLY A 105 -14.08 -3.41 -24.15
CA GLY A 105 -13.31 -4.48 -24.76
C GLY A 105 -12.30 -4.02 -25.83
N LYS A 106 -12.28 -2.73 -26.21
CA LYS A 106 -11.30 -2.19 -27.16
C LYS A 106 -10.04 -1.66 -26.46
N TYR A 107 -8.91 -1.74 -27.13
CA TYR A 107 -7.65 -1.19 -26.65
C TYR A 107 -7.68 0.34 -26.55
N VAL A 108 -7.12 0.88 -25.48
CA VAL A 108 -7.00 2.34 -25.25
C VAL A 108 -6.28 3.00 -26.43
N ALA A 109 -5.24 2.37 -26.96
CA ALA A 109 -4.48 2.86 -28.12
C ALA A 109 -5.32 3.02 -29.41
N ASN A 110 -6.49 2.37 -29.48
CA ASN A 110 -7.39 2.41 -30.63
C ASN A 110 -8.59 3.35 -30.45
N LEU A 111 -8.82 3.87 -29.24
CA LEU A 111 -9.93 4.76 -28.93
C LEU A 111 -9.44 6.21 -28.79
N THR A 112 -10.23 7.17 -29.29
CA THR A 112 -10.03 8.60 -29.02
C THR A 112 -10.50 8.96 -27.62
N LEU A 113 -9.98 10.07 -27.05
CA LEU A 113 -10.43 10.54 -25.75
C LEU A 113 -11.95 10.81 -25.74
N ALA A 114 -12.49 11.36 -26.82
CA ALA A 114 -13.93 11.65 -26.93
C ALA A 114 -14.80 10.39 -26.81
N GLN A 115 -14.33 9.25 -27.35
CA GLN A 115 -15.01 7.95 -27.21
C GLN A 115 -14.90 7.44 -25.77
N ILE A 116 -13.71 7.48 -25.17
CA ILE A 116 -13.49 7.03 -23.79
C ILE A 116 -14.32 7.85 -22.79
N LYS A 117 -14.50 9.15 -23.03
CA LYS A 117 -15.28 10.06 -22.17
C LYS A 117 -16.79 9.79 -22.20
N THR A 118 -17.29 8.87 -23.01
CA THR A 118 -18.69 8.41 -22.95
C THR A 118 -18.89 7.26 -21.96
N LEU A 119 -17.83 6.63 -21.47
CA LEU A 119 -17.92 5.48 -20.58
C LEU A 119 -18.32 5.88 -19.16
N ASP A 120 -19.02 4.98 -18.47
CA ASP A 120 -19.22 5.01 -17.03
C ASP A 120 -18.34 3.95 -16.37
N CYS A 121 -17.35 4.40 -15.62
CA CYS A 121 -16.36 3.60 -14.92
C CYS A 121 -16.43 3.80 -13.40
N GLY A 122 -17.60 4.13 -12.86
CA GLY A 122 -17.83 4.19 -11.41
C GLY A 122 -19.04 3.38 -10.93
N SER A 123 -19.74 2.73 -11.85
CA SER A 123 -20.91 1.91 -11.56
C SER A 123 -20.62 0.43 -11.30
N GLU A 124 -19.48 -0.09 -11.77
CA GLU A 124 -19.18 -1.51 -11.67
C GLU A 124 -18.33 -1.79 -10.42
N ARG A 125 -18.81 -2.70 -9.57
CA ARG A 125 -18.03 -3.17 -8.42
C ARG A 125 -17.09 -4.27 -8.87
N LEU A 126 -15.81 -4.13 -8.54
CA LEU A 126 -14.81 -5.13 -8.89
C LEU A 126 -14.99 -6.43 -8.10
N ASP A 127 -14.77 -7.55 -8.78
CA ASP A 127 -14.68 -8.85 -8.11
C ASP A 127 -13.48 -8.86 -7.15
N GLY A 128 -13.65 -9.49 -5.98
CA GLY A 128 -12.68 -9.44 -4.89
C GLY A 128 -12.68 -8.15 -4.05
N PHE A 129 -13.49 -7.13 -4.41
CA PHE A 129 -13.62 -5.87 -3.67
C PHE A 129 -15.07 -5.58 -3.25
N PRO A 130 -15.69 -6.43 -2.40
CA PRO A 130 -17.12 -6.36 -2.09
C PRO A 130 -17.54 -5.07 -1.36
N LEU A 131 -16.59 -4.38 -0.72
CA LEU A 131 -16.82 -3.18 0.09
C LEU A 131 -16.69 -1.87 -0.69
N GLN A 132 -16.36 -1.92 -1.99
CA GLN A 132 -16.24 -0.70 -2.79
C GLN A 132 -17.53 0.12 -2.80
N ALA A 133 -17.39 1.39 -2.43
CA ALA A 133 -18.34 2.44 -2.74
C ALA A 133 -18.38 2.67 -4.25
N LEU A 134 -19.57 2.88 -4.79
CA LEU A 134 -19.78 3.14 -6.21
C LEU A 134 -20.15 4.60 -6.42
N TYR A 135 -19.66 5.18 -7.51
CA TYR A 135 -19.95 6.54 -7.95
C TYR A 135 -20.46 6.50 -9.39
N PRO A 136 -21.75 6.12 -9.60
CA PRO A 136 -22.29 5.94 -10.95
C PRO A 136 -22.12 7.16 -11.84
N GLY A 137 -21.74 6.95 -13.10
CA GLY A 137 -21.49 8.00 -14.08
C GLY A 137 -20.10 8.61 -14.03
N THR A 138 -19.21 8.10 -13.16
CA THR A 138 -17.81 8.55 -13.10
C THR A 138 -17.09 8.22 -14.40
N LYS A 139 -16.38 9.21 -14.94
CA LYS A 139 -15.63 9.08 -16.20
C LYS A 139 -14.15 8.86 -15.89
N LEU A 140 -13.45 8.18 -16.78
CA LEU A 140 -11.98 8.15 -16.74
C LEU A 140 -11.41 9.55 -16.92
N SER A 141 -10.30 9.80 -16.23
CA SER A 141 -9.60 11.09 -16.26
C SER A 141 -8.36 10.99 -17.14
N THR A 142 -8.01 12.08 -17.81
CA THR A 142 -6.68 12.29 -18.35
C THR A 142 -5.74 12.71 -17.22
N LEU A 143 -4.44 12.56 -17.42
CA LEU A 143 -3.45 13.02 -16.44
C LEU A 143 -3.57 14.52 -16.14
N PRO A 144 -3.80 15.43 -17.11
CA PRO A 144 -4.08 16.84 -16.82
C PRO A 144 -5.31 17.05 -15.92
N GLU A 145 -6.43 16.33 -16.17
CA GLU A 145 -7.62 16.45 -15.31
C GLU A 145 -7.37 15.93 -13.89
N LEU A 146 -6.50 14.92 -13.72
CA LEU A 146 -6.07 14.48 -12.40
C LEU A 146 -5.21 15.55 -11.72
N PHE A 147 -4.27 16.20 -12.44
CA PHE A 147 -3.51 17.32 -11.87
C PHE A 147 -4.41 18.50 -11.48
N ASP A 148 -5.43 18.83 -12.29
CA ASP A 148 -6.41 19.87 -11.96
C ASP A 148 -7.23 19.52 -10.70
N PHE A 149 -7.58 18.24 -10.55
CA PHE A 149 -8.22 17.76 -9.32
C PHE A 149 -7.30 17.91 -8.10
N LEU A 150 -6.04 17.51 -8.23
CA LEU A 150 -5.04 17.58 -7.15
C LEU A 150 -4.70 19.01 -6.76
N ASP A 151 -4.66 19.95 -7.71
CA ASP A 151 -4.52 21.38 -7.43
C ASP A 151 -5.58 21.91 -6.46
N CYS A 152 -6.77 21.28 -6.42
CA CYS A 152 -7.84 21.60 -5.49
C CYS A 152 -7.80 20.74 -4.22
N ALA A 153 -7.58 19.43 -4.36
CA ALA A 153 -7.67 18.46 -3.26
C ALA A 153 -6.42 18.46 -2.36
N ASP A 154 -5.28 18.88 -2.89
CA ASP A 154 -3.98 18.98 -2.24
C ASP A 154 -3.32 20.33 -2.58
N PRO A 155 -3.84 21.46 -2.03
CA PRO A 155 -3.39 22.80 -2.39
C PRO A 155 -1.94 23.11 -1.96
N GLY A 156 -1.39 22.31 -1.05
CA GLY A 156 0.02 22.38 -0.65
C GLY A 156 0.95 21.57 -1.56
N HIS A 157 0.37 20.81 -2.50
CA HIS A 157 1.10 19.88 -3.36
C HIS A 157 1.95 18.92 -2.53
N GLU A 158 1.42 18.46 -1.40
CA GLU A 158 2.17 17.69 -0.41
C GLU A 158 2.38 16.24 -0.82
N VAL A 159 1.39 15.63 -1.47
CA VAL A 159 1.42 14.21 -1.83
C VAL A 159 2.49 13.93 -2.89
N GLU A 160 3.12 12.77 -2.80
CA GLU A 160 3.96 12.23 -3.88
C GLU A 160 3.09 11.51 -4.92
N LEU A 161 3.59 11.40 -6.16
CA LEU A 161 2.89 10.72 -7.24
C LEU A 161 3.78 9.61 -7.80
N ASN A 162 3.27 8.38 -7.85
CA ASN A 162 3.94 7.25 -8.50
C ASN A 162 3.14 6.84 -9.74
N ILE A 163 3.68 7.14 -10.93
CA ILE A 163 2.93 7.15 -12.19
C ILE A 163 3.48 6.07 -13.10
N GLU A 164 2.67 5.05 -13.39
CA GLU A 164 3.06 3.93 -14.25
C GLU A 164 2.82 4.22 -15.74
N SER A 165 3.79 3.92 -16.60
CA SER A 165 3.53 3.74 -18.03
C SER A 165 3.15 2.29 -18.36
N LYS A 166 1.89 2.08 -18.75
CA LYS A 166 1.36 0.78 -19.21
C LYS A 166 1.73 0.52 -20.66
N VAL A 167 2.98 0.11 -20.84
CA VAL A 167 3.50 -0.38 -22.12
C VAL A 167 3.59 -1.90 -22.04
N ASP A 168 3.07 -2.57 -23.06
CA ASP A 168 3.22 -4.02 -23.17
C ASP A 168 4.58 -4.34 -23.80
N GLY A 169 5.47 -4.95 -23.00
CA GLY A 169 6.77 -5.40 -23.45
C GLY A 169 6.71 -6.61 -24.38
N GLN A 170 5.71 -7.47 -24.25
CA GLN A 170 5.55 -8.73 -24.98
C GLN A 170 4.73 -8.56 -26.26
N PHE A 171 3.64 -7.80 -26.21
CA PHE A 171 2.72 -7.53 -27.32
C PHE A 171 2.69 -6.03 -27.65
N PRO A 172 3.75 -5.49 -28.30
CA PRO A 172 3.89 -4.06 -28.53
C PRO A 172 2.83 -3.44 -29.45
N ASN A 173 1.96 -4.25 -30.07
CA ASN A 173 0.83 -3.80 -30.87
C ASN A 173 -0.44 -3.47 -30.05
N LEU A 174 -0.48 -3.82 -28.75
CA LEU A 174 -1.62 -3.55 -27.87
C LEU A 174 -1.59 -2.13 -27.29
N THR A 175 -0.40 -1.54 -27.21
CA THR A 175 -0.14 -0.22 -26.63
C THR A 175 0.58 0.69 -27.63
N ARG A 176 0.78 1.97 -27.26
CA ARG A 176 1.70 2.87 -27.99
C ARG A 176 3.16 2.55 -27.65
N SER A 177 4.09 3.08 -28.43
CA SER A 177 5.51 2.75 -28.27
C SER A 177 6.09 3.26 -26.93
N PRO A 178 7.17 2.63 -26.39
CA PRO A 178 7.88 3.14 -25.22
C PRO A 178 8.26 4.62 -25.35
N GLU A 179 8.67 5.06 -26.54
CA GLU A 179 9.01 6.44 -26.84
C GLU A 179 7.80 7.37 -26.78
N ASP A 180 6.63 6.95 -27.29
CA ASP A 180 5.41 7.74 -27.21
C ASP A 180 5.01 7.98 -25.75
N PHE A 181 5.06 6.93 -24.92
CA PHE A 181 4.73 7.01 -23.50
C PHE A 181 5.69 7.95 -22.76
N ALA A 182 7.00 7.71 -22.86
CA ALA A 182 8.00 8.51 -22.17
C ALA A 182 7.90 10.00 -22.55
N ASN A 183 7.73 10.31 -23.85
CA ASN A 183 7.61 11.69 -24.32
C ASN A 183 6.30 12.36 -23.89
N ALA A 184 5.17 11.66 -24.02
CA ALA A 184 3.86 12.21 -23.68
C ALA A 184 3.75 12.52 -22.17
N GLN A 185 4.18 11.59 -21.32
CA GLN A 185 4.17 11.80 -19.88
C GLN A 185 5.19 12.85 -19.43
N TYR A 186 6.43 12.80 -19.95
CA TYR A 186 7.45 13.81 -19.62
C TYR A 186 6.98 15.24 -19.90
N LYS A 187 6.32 15.46 -21.03
CA LYS A 187 5.77 16.77 -21.40
C LYS A 187 4.82 17.31 -20.32
N LEU A 188 3.97 16.45 -19.75
CA LEU A 188 3.02 16.81 -18.71
C LEU A 188 3.69 16.97 -17.34
N PHE A 189 4.63 16.08 -17.01
CA PHE A 189 5.38 16.13 -15.74
C PHE A 189 6.16 17.43 -15.62
N LYS A 190 6.86 17.84 -16.68
CA LYS A 190 7.69 19.06 -16.69
C LYS A 190 6.90 20.33 -16.39
N SER A 191 5.62 20.37 -16.77
CA SER A 191 4.72 21.49 -16.49
C SER A 191 3.96 21.37 -15.17
N SER A 192 4.03 20.22 -14.49
CA SER A 192 3.29 19.97 -13.26
C SER A 192 3.94 20.63 -12.06
N LYS A 193 3.12 21.13 -11.13
CA LYS A 193 3.57 21.59 -9.81
C LYS A 193 4.13 20.44 -8.96
N TYR A 194 3.76 19.20 -9.29
CA TYR A 194 4.28 17.98 -8.67
C TYR A 194 5.61 17.50 -9.26
N TYR A 195 6.24 18.21 -10.20
CA TYR A 195 7.44 17.72 -10.92
C TYR A 195 8.51 17.09 -10.01
N SER A 196 8.84 17.72 -8.87
CA SER A 196 9.85 17.21 -7.93
C SER A 196 9.38 16.05 -7.04
N LYS A 197 8.09 15.73 -7.09
CA LYS A 197 7.40 14.68 -6.31
C LYS A 197 6.88 13.53 -7.19
N ILE A 198 7.19 13.56 -8.49
CA ILE A 198 6.83 12.50 -9.43
C ILE A 198 7.91 11.41 -9.45
N THR A 199 7.47 10.18 -9.23
CA THR A 199 8.16 8.95 -9.58
C THR A 199 7.53 8.39 -10.86
N TYR A 200 8.36 8.09 -11.86
CA TYR A 200 7.96 7.40 -13.07
C TYR A 200 8.28 5.90 -12.92
N GLN A 201 7.26 5.06 -12.90
CA GLN A 201 7.41 3.62 -12.76
C GLN A 201 7.01 2.87 -14.03
N SER A 202 7.59 1.69 -14.27
CA SER A 202 7.17 0.83 -15.37
C SER A 202 7.72 -0.58 -15.25
N PHE A 203 6.95 -1.55 -15.74
CA PHE A 203 7.44 -2.89 -16.04
C PHE A 203 8.31 -2.93 -17.29
N ASP A 204 8.02 -2.09 -18.29
CA ASP A 204 8.86 -1.95 -19.47
C ASP A 204 10.03 -1.02 -19.16
N TRP A 205 11.14 -1.62 -18.73
CA TRP A 205 12.35 -0.91 -18.32
C TRP A 205 12.97 -0.07 -19.45
N ARG A 206 12.59 -0.29 -20.72
CA ARG A 206 13.00 0.58 -21.83
C ARG A 206 12.50 2.00 -21.61
N THR A 207 11.28 2.15 -21.09
CA THR A 207 10.71 3.47 -20.79
C THR A 207 11.46 4.20 -19.68
N LEU A 208 12.01 3.47 -18.68
CA LEU A 208 12.81 4.06 -17.61
C LEU A 208 14.14 4.61 -18.14
N ILE A 209 14.79 3.88 -19.05
CA ILE A 209 16.00 4.33 -19.75
C ILE A 209 15.70 5.57 -20.60
N LEU A 210 14.57 5.57 -21.31
CA LEU A 210 14.12 6.73 -22.09
C LEU A 210 13.82 7.93 -21.20
N MET A 211 13.11 7.75 -20.08
CA MET A 211 12.82 8.81 -19.13
C MET A 211 14.10 9.40 -18.53
N LYS A 212 15.07 8.57 -18.16
CA LYS A 212 16.40 9.04 -17.72
C LYS A 212 17.09 9.91 -18.78
N LYS A 213 16.97 9.53 -20.06
CA LYS A 213 17.55 10.30 -21.18
C LYS A 213 16.85 11.65 -21.37
N LEU A 214 15.52 11.70 -21.19
CA LEU A 214 14.73 12.92 -21.26
C LEU A 214 15.02 13.85 -20.09
N ASP A 215 15.02 13.30 -18.87
CA ASP A 215 15.26 14.04 -17.64
C ASP A 215 15.75 13.13 -16.50
N PRO A 216 17.06 13.13 -16.19
CA PRO A 216 17.61 12.27 -15.15
C PRO A 216 17.17 12.66 -13.74
N LYS A 217 16.54 13.83 -13.53
CA LYS A 217 16.04 14.29 -12.22
C LYS A 217 14.74 13.63 -11.80
N ILE A 218 13.95 13.12 -12.74
CA ILE A 218 12.70 12.42 -12.44
C ILE A 218 13.06 11.08 -11.80
N THR A 219 12.55 10.82 -10.59
CA THR A 219 12.75 9.55 -9.89
C THR A 219 12.16 8.42 -10.72
N ARG A 220 12.86 7.28 -10.82
CA ARG A 220 12.41 6.12 -11.60
C ARG A 220 12.26 4.89 -10.71
N ALA A 221 11.19 4.13 -10.91
CA ALA A 221 10.96 2.86 -10.23
C ALA A 221 10.81 1.69 -11.22
N ALA A 222 11.62 0.66 -11.00
CA ALA A 222 11.64 -0.54 -11.82
C ALA A 222 10.64 -1.56 -11.27
N LEU A 223 9.50 -1.72 -11.95
CA LEU A 223 8.51 -2.76 -11.61
C LEU A 223 9.00 -4.12 -12.10
N VAL A 224 8.74 -5.17 -11.32
CA VAL A 224 9.11 -6.54 -11.67
C VAL A 224 8.28 -7.55 -10.88
N ASP A 225 7.95 -8.66 -11.52
CA ASP A 225 7.28 -9.81 -10.92
C ASP A 225 7.75 -11.13 -11.56
N SER A 226 7.23 -12.26 -11.08
CA SER A 226 7.58 -13.58 -11.59
C SER A 226 7.30 -13.78 -13.09
N THR A 227 6.39 -13.00 -13.69
CA THR A 227 5.99 -13.13 -15.11
C THR A 227 6.83 -12.27 -16.04
N THR A 228 7.56 -11.29 -15.50
CA THR A 228 8.33 -10.31 -16.28
C THR A 228 9.84 -10.53 -16.19
N VAL A 229 10.32 -11.34 -15.24
CA VAL A 229 11.76 -11.66 -15.07
C VAL A 229 12.35 -12.36 -16.30
N TYR A 230 11.62 -13.33 -16.87
CA TYR A 230 12.05 -14.11 -18.02
C TYR A 230 10.97 -14.12 -19.10
N GLY A 231 11.39 -14.22 -20.36
CA GLY A 231 10.49 -14.47 -21.47
C GLY A 231 10.04 -15.93 -21.52
N ALA A 232 9.19 -16.26 -22.50
CA ALA A 232 8.77 -17.64 -22.77
C ALA A 232 9.99 -18.58 -22.88
N ASP A 233 9.86 -19.79 -22.36
CA ASP A 233 10.92 -20.81 -22.33
C ASP A 233 12.23 -20.34 -21.67
N ASN A 234 12.12 -19.50 -20.63
CA ASN A 234 13.27 -18.95 -19.88
C ASN A 234 14.22 -18.12 -20.77
N SER A 235 13.68 -17.47 -21.81
CA SER A 235 14.42 -16.58 -22.70
C SER A 235 14.62 -15.18 -22.07
N THR A 236 15.39 -14.32 -22.74
CA THR A 236 15.55 -12.92 -22.32
C THR A 236 14.19 -12.21 -22.35
N SER A 237 13.85 -11.56 -21.24
CA SER A 237 12.60 -10.81 -21.11
C SER A 237 12.61 -9.55 -21.98
N THR A 238 11.51 -9.29 -22.66
CA THR A 238 11.27 -8.04 -23.37
C THR A 238 10.89 -6.90 -22.44
N TRP A 239 10.46 -7.21 -21.20
CA TRP A 239 10.12 -6.24 -20.15
C TRP A 239 11.36 -5.57 -19.57
N LEU A 240 12.44 -6.34 -19.35
CA LEU A 240 13.64 -5.86 -18.65
C LEU A 240 14.66 -5.17 -19.59
N ALA A 241 14.18 -4.52 -20.65
CA ALA A 241 15.02 -3.85 -21.65
C ALA A 241 16.13 -4.74 -22.26
N GLY A 242 15.86 -6.04 -22.40
CA GLY A 242 16.81 -7.01 -22.93
C GLY A 242 17.87 -7.49 -21.92
N LEU A 243 17.76 -7.08 -20.65
CA LEU A 243 18.59 -7.62 -19.58
C LEU A 243 18.10 -9.00 -19.15
N ARG A 244 19.05 -9.82 -18.69
CA ARG A 244 18.78 -11.16 -18.15
C ARG A 244 19.29 -11.19 -16.69
N PRO A 245 18.42 -11.29 -15.68
CA PRO A 245 18.86 -11.21 -14.28
C PRO A 245 19.93 -12.23 -13.89
N ASP A 246 19.83 -13.48 -14.33
CA ASP A 246 20.84 -14.53 -14.05
C ASP A 246 22.22 -14.31 -14.71
N SER A 247 22.38 -13.29 -15.55
CA SER A 247 23.70 -12.86 -16.04
C SER A 247 24.48 -12.02 -15.03
N PHE A 248 23.82 -11.56 -13.97
CA PHE A 248 24.42 -10.81 -12.87
C PHE A 248 25.01 -11.76 -11.82
N SER A 249 26.08 -11.34 -11.16
CA SER A 249 26.86 -12.20 -10.25
C SER A 249 26.18 -12.55 -8.91
N GLY A 250 24.97 -12.04 -8.67
CA GLY A 250 24.22 -12.28 -7.44
C GLY A 250 23.97 -13.76 -7.17
N ALA A 251 24.00 -14.15 -5.88
CA ALA A 251 23.83 -15.54 -5.46
C ALA A 251 22.37 -16.05 -5.57
N THR A 252 21.41 -15.13 -5.57
CA THR A 252 19.98 -15.42 -5.66
C THR A 252 19.36 -14.58 -6.76
N LEU A 253 18.17 -15.00 -7.22
CA LEU A 253 17.40 -14.23 -8.20
C LEU A 253 17.05 -12.82 -7.68
N GLY A 254 16.75 -12.68 -6.39
CA GLY A 254 16.46 -11.38 -5.78
C GLY A 254 17.64 -10.41 -5.86
N VAL A 255 18.84 -10.87 -5.51
CA VAL A 255 20.09 -10.09 -5.64
C VAL A 255 20.37 -9.74 -7.10
N GLN A 256 20.18 -10.71 -8.02
CA GLN A 256 20.35 -10.52 -9.45
C GLN A 256 19.41 -9.47 -10.04
N ILE A 257 18.13 -9.49 -9.66
CA ILE A 257 17.13 -8.49 -10.07
C ILE A 257 17.52 -7.10 -9.56
N ALA A 258 17.95 -6.97 -8.30
CA ALA A 258 18.41 -5.69 -7.75
C ALA A 258 19.63 -5.15 -8.51
N GLN A 259 20.59 -6.01 -8.85
CA GLN A 259 21.75 -5.62 -9.67
C GLN A 259 21.34 -5.21 -11.09
N ALA A 260 20.38 -5.91 -11.69
CA ALA A 260 19.83 -5.56 -13.00
C ALA A 260 19.14 -4.19 -13.00
N ALA A 261 18.27 -3.93 -12.01
CA ALA A 261 17.61 -2.64 -11.85
C ALA A 261 18.61 -1.50 -11.60
N LYS A 262 19.69 -1.77 -10.85
CA LYS A 262 20.78 -0.80 -10.67
C LYS A 262 21.50 -0.49 -11.99
N SER A 263 21.68 -1.48 -12.86
CA SER A 263 22.40 -1.31 -14.13
C SER A 263 21.72 -0.33 -15.10
N ILE A 264 20.40 -0.18 -15.00
CA ILE A 264 19.62 0.83 -15.74
C ILE A 264 19.48 2.17 -15.00
N ASP A 265 20.12 2.30 -13.83
CA ASP A 265 20.08 3.48 -12.96
C ASP A 265 18.67 3.83 -12.46
N SER A 266 17.93 2.79 -12.05
CA SER A 266 16.69 2.96 -11.29
C SER A 266 16.99 3.54 -9.90
N ASN A 267 16.07 4.37 -9.38
CA ASN A 267 16.13 4.88 -8.02
C ASN A 267 15.43 3.95 -7.04
N ILE A 268 14.41 3.24 -7.51
CA ILE A 268 13.55 2.38 -6.71
C ILE A 268 13.43 1.03 -7.44
N LEU A 269 13.51 -0.06 -6.68
CA LEU A 269 13.05 -1.37 -7.12
C LEU A 269 11.63 -1.60 -6.57
N SER A 270 10.67 -1.91 -7.43
CA SER A 270 9.26 -2.07 -7.07
C SER A 270 8.80 -3.50 -7.42
N PRO A 271 9.20 -4.51 -6.62
CA PRO A 271 8.89 -5.90 -6.90
C PRO A 271 7.45 -6.24 -6.46
N ALA A 272 6.87 -7.29 -7.04
CA ALA A 272 5.70 -7.91 -6.43
C ALA A 272 6.03 -8.38 -4.99
N ALA A 273 5.10 -8.24 -4.06
CA ALA A 273 5.26 -8.72 -2.69
C ALA A 273 5.24 -10.25 -2.67
N THR A 274 4.23 -10.84 -3.30
CA THR A 274 4.00 -12.30 -3.38
C THR A 274 4.25 -12.80 -4.79
N ASP A 275 4.82 -14.00 -4.91
CA ASP A 275 5.09 -14.65 -6.21
C ASP A 275 3.80 -15.16 -6.86
N GLY A 276 3.66 -15.02 -8.18
CA GLY A 276 2.47 -15.45 -8.91
C GLY A 276 2.24 -16.96 -8.88
N SER A 277 3.26 -17.76 -8.55
CA SER A 277 3.17 -19.22 -8.35
C SER A 277 2.90 -19.63 -6.90
N SER A 278 2.62 -18.66 -6.01
CA SER A 278 2.30 -18.93 -4.62
C SER A 278 0.99 -19.69 -4.49
N GLY A 279 1.00 -20.83 -3.79
CA GLY A 279 -0.19 -21.65 -3.54
C GLY A 279 -1.07 -21.12 -2.40
N SER A 280 -0.61 -20.08 -1.72
CA SER A 280 -1.29 -19.41 -0.60
C SER A 280 -1.07 -17.90 -0.70
N LEU A 281 -2.04 -17.14 -0.20
CA LEU A 281 -1.91 -15.68 -0.02
C LEU A 281 -1.46 -15.30 1.39
N ASP A 282 -1.25 -16.29 2.28
CA ASP A 282 -0.89 -16.08 3.67
C ASP A 282 0.51 -16.66 3.97
N PRO A 283 1.47 -15.85 4.45
CA PRO A 283 2.82 -16.30 4.80
C PRO A 283 2.88 -17.40 5.86
N ASN A 284 1.83 -17.55 6.67
CA ASN A 284 1.77 -18.57 7.72
C ASN A 284 1.21 -19.92 7.22
N ILE A 285 0.81 -20.02 5.95
CA ILE A 285 0.22 -21.23 5.37
C ILE A 285 1.24 -21.89 4.41
N PRO A 286 1.45 -23.22 4.50
CA PRO A 286 2.32 -23.95 3.58
C PRO A 286 1.98 -23.68 2.11
N GLY A 287 3.01 -23.48 1.30
CA GLY A 287 2.87 -23.16 -0.13
C GLY A 287 2.90 -21.67 -0.45
N TYR A 288 2.97 -20.79 0.56
CA TYR A 288 3.28 -19.38 0.35
C TYR A 288 4.68 -19.19 -0.22
N LYS A 289 4.80 -18.30 -1.21
CA LYS A 289 6.06 -17.88 -1.80
C LYS A 289 6.11 -16.36 -1.90
N SER A 290 7.08 -15.76 -1.22
CA SER A 290 7.38 -14.34 -1.36
C SER A 290 8.18 -14.11 -2.64
N PHE A 291 7.84 -13.08 -3.40
CA PHE A 291 8.65 -12.64 -4.54
C PHE A 291 9.69 -11.61 -4.10
N THR A 292 9.28 -10.66 -3.26
CA THR A 292 10.22 -9.81 -2.53
C THR A 292 10.97 -10.67 -1.52
N THR A 293 12.27 -10.50 -1.38
CA THR A 293 13.08 -11.26 -0.41
C THR A 293 14.02 -10.34 0.35
N GLU A 294 14.38 -10.71 1.58
CA GLU A 294 15.25 -9.89 2.43
C GLU A 294 16.60 -9.56 1.78
N ASP A 295 17.19 -10.51 1.06
CA ASP A 295 18.44 -10.33 0.33
C ASP A 295 18.30 -9.42 -0.90
N MET A 296 17.16 -9.44 -1.60
CA MET A 296 16.82 -8.46 -2.64
C MET A 296 16.81 -7.05 -2.05
N VAL A 297 16.16 -6.86 -0.89
CA VAL A 297 16.10 -5.57 -0.19
C VAL A 297 17.49 -5.09 0.20
N LYS A 298 18.29 -5.96 0.84
CA LYS A 298 19.67 -5.65 1.25
C LYS A 298 20.55 -5.27 0.06
N GLU A 299 20.48 -5.99 -1.06
CA GLU A 299 21.29 -5.67 -2.25
C GLU A 299 20.85 -4.36 -2.92
N ALA A 300 19.55 -4.10 -3.01
CA ALA A 300 19.02 -2.84 -3.52
C ALA A 300 19.50 -1.65 -2.67
N HIS A 301 19.40 -1.75 -1.34
CA HIS A 301 19.88 -0.73 -0.39
C HIS A 301 21.38 -0.50 -0.49
N LYS A 302 22.17 -1.58 -0.59
CA LYS A 302 23.63 -1.50 -0.80
C LYS A 302 23.98 -0.73 -2.07
N SER A 303 23.11 -0.78 -3.09
CA SER A 303 23.26 -0.06 -4.36
C SER A 303 22.67 1.35 -4.36
N GLY A 304 22.15 1.80 -3.21
CA GLY A 304 21.53 3.12 -3.01
C GLY A 304 20.11 3.25 -3.56
N MET A 305 19.45 2.13 -3.89
CA MET A 305 18.04 2.13 -4.30
C MET A 305 17.13 1.94 -3.09
N LEU A 306 15.91 2.48 -3.18
CA LEU A 306 14.82 2.13 -2.26
C LEU A 306 14.08 0.90 -2.78
N VAL A 307 13.32 0.22 -1.93
CA VAL A 307 12.46 -0.91 -2.30
C VAL A 307 11.02 -0.64 -1.85
N LYS A 308 10.08 -0.68 -2.79
CA LYS A 308 8.65 -0.41 -2.52
C LYS A 308 7.75 -1.48 -3.15
N PRO A 309 7.45 -2.60 -2.48
CA PRO A 309 6.71 -3.70 -3.10
C PRO A 309 5.22 -3.44 -3.31
N TRP A 310 4.60 -4.19 -4.23
CA TRP A 310 3.18 -4.11 -4.58
C TRP A 310 2.54 -5.50 -4.81
N THR A 311 1.22 -5.68 -4.82
CA THR A 311 0.25 -4.91 -4.05
C THR A 311 0.08 -5.61 -2.68
N VAL A 312 0.32 -4.89 -1.59
CA VAL A 312 0.37 -5.44 -0.23
C VAL A 312 -0.97 -5.20 0.47
N ASN A 313 -1.85 -6.19 0.44
CA ASN A 313 -3.22 -6.09 0.99
C ASN A 313 -3.44 -6.89 2.29
N ARG A 314 -2.38 -7.50 2.83
CA ARG A 314 -2.45 -8.29 4.07
C ARG A 314 -1.45 -7.77 5.08
N LEU A 315 -1.92 -7.60 6.32
CA LEU A 315 -1.13 -7.06 7.40
C LEU A 315 0.13 -7.89 7.68
N ASN A 316 0.00 -9.21 7.72
CA ASN A 316 1.13 -10.11 7.96
C ASN A 316 2.19 -10.08 6.85
N ILE A 317 1.80 -9.81 5.60
CA ILE A 317 2.77 -9.56 4.51
C ILE A 317 3.44 -8.21 4.71
N ALA A 318 2.67 -7.16 5.05
CA ALA A 318 3.20 -5.83 5.33
C ALA A 318 4.24 -5.87 6.47
N GLU A 319 3.92 -6.53 7.58
CA GLU A 319 4.82 -6.74 8.72
C GLU A 319 6.08 -7.51 8.34
N GLN A 320 5.95 -8.58 7.55
CA GLN A 320 7.08 -9.38 7.10
C GLN A 320 8.08 -8.56 6.27
N ILE A 321 7.61 -7.88 5.23
CA ILE A 321 8.49 -7.10 4.34
C ILE A 321 8.99 -5.82 5.03
N TYR A 322 8.21 -5.24 5.94
CA TYR A 322 8.68 -4.18 6.82
C TYR A 322 9.86 -4.63 7.68
N GLY A 323 9.78 -5.84 8.27
CA GLY A 323 10.88 -6.46 9.01
C GLY A 323 12.14 -6.70 8.17
N TRP A 324 11.99 -6.87 6.85
CA TRP A 324 13.12 -6.93 5.90
C TRP A 324 13.69 -5.57 5.51
N GLY A 325 13.02 -4.48 5.90
CA GLY A 325 13.49 -3.11 5.73
C GLY A 325 13.09 -2.47 4.40
N VAL A 326 11.97 -2.85 3.78
CA VAL A 326 11.44 -2.10 2.62
C VAL A 326 11.15 -0.64 3.02
N ASP A 327 11.18 0.27 2.05
CA ASP A 327 11.06 1.72 2.29
C ASP A 327 9.62 2.23 2.13
N GLY A 328 8.71 1.36 1.69
CA GLY A 328 7.31 1.65 1.47
C GLY A 328 6.58 0.47 0.85
N ILE A 329 5.27 0.61 0.67
CA ILE A 329 4.42 -0.38 0.00
C ILE A 329 3.38 0.32 -0.87
N ILE A 330 2.93 -0.39 -1.90
CA ILE A 330 1.74 -0.03 -2.68
C ILE A 330 0.61 -0.95 -2.24
N THR A 331 -0.52 -0.39 -1.81
CA THR A 331 -1.65 -1.14 -1.24
C THR A 331 -3.00 -0.63 -1.74
N ASP A 332 -3.96 -1.53 -1.89
CA ASP A 332 -5.34 -1.16 -2.18
C ASP A 332 -6.06 -0.53 -0.97
N TYR A 333 -5.54 -0.78 0.24
CA TYR A 333 -6.16 -0.45 1.52
C TYR A 333 -5.22 0.44 2.38
N PRO A 334 -4.90 1.67 1.93
CA PRO A 334 -3.99 2.55 2.66
C PRO A 334 -4.42 2.81 4.12
N GLU A 335 -5.73 2.82 4.39
CA GLU A 335 -6.33 2.98 5.71
C GLU A 335 -6.03 1.85 6.70
N VAL A 336 -5.68 0.66 6.19
CA VAL A 336 -5.38 -0.51 7.03
C VAL A 336 -3.92 -0.53 7.45
N VAL A 337 -3.03 0.08 6.65
CA VAL A 337 -1.58 0.08 6.91
C VAL A 337 -1.14 1.36 7.62
N GLU A 338 -1.82 2.49 7.43
CA GLU A 338 -1.55 3.72 8.21
C GLU A 338 -1.53 3.49 9.74
N PRO A 339 -2.43 2.69 10.35
CA PRO A 339 -2.39 2.38 11.77
C PRO A 339 -1.14 1.62 12.24
N LEU A 340 -0.41 0.93 11.34
CA LEU A 340 0.85 0.29 11.68
C LEU A 340 1.99 1.30 11.82
N LEU A 341 1.95 2.39 11.04
CA LEU A 341 3.09 3.29 10.86
C LEU A 341 2.58 4.74 10.83
N PRO A 342 2.53 5.41 11.97
CA PRO A 342 2.01 6.77 12.00
C PRO A 342 2.87 7.71 11.18
N SER A 343 2.26 8.31 10.18
CA SER A 343 2.89 9.14 9.15
C SER A 343 3.26 10.55 9.63
N SER A 344 2.62 11.05 10.71
CA SER A 344 2.94 12.35 11.30
C SER A 344 4.00 12.24 12.39
N ASP A 345 4.89 13.23 12.51
CA ASP A 345 5.93 13.27 13.56
C ASP A 345 5.36 13.13 14.98
N THR A 346 4.15 13.67 15.20
CA THR A 346 3.46 13.60 16.49
C THR A 346 2.97 12.19 16.77
N ASN A 347 2.35 11.54 15.78
CA ASN A 347 1.83 10.18 15.95
C ASN A 347 2.98 9.15 15.98
N ARG A 348 4.10 9.40 15.27
CA ARG A 348 5.30 8.57 15.31
C ARG A 348 5.91 8.54 16.71
N LYS A 349 6.10 9.71 17.32
CA LYS A 349 6.61 9.80 18.69
C LYS A 349 5.67 9.10 19.68
N LEU A 350 4.35 9.28 19.49
CA LEU A 350 3.36 8.58 20.30
C LEU A 350 3.43 7.07 20.11
N ALA A 351 3.62 6.57 18.88
CA ALA A 351 3.77 5.14 18.62
C ALA A 351 5.06 4.57 19.21
N GLU A 352 6.18 5.29 19.12
CA GLU A 352 7.43 4.92 19.79
C GLU A 352 7.23 4.83 21.32
N GLU A 353 6.50 5.77 21.90
CA GLU A 353 6.14 5.75 23.34
C GLU A 353 5.18 4.58 23.67
N LEU A 354 4.22 4.27 22.79
CA LEU A 354 3.29 3.14 22.95
C LEU A 354 3.99 1.80 22.81
N GLU A 355 4.92 1.64 21.87
CA GLU A 355 5.69 0.42 21.66
C GLU A 355 6.45 0.04 22.94
N VAL A 356 7.04 1.02 23.63
CA VAL A 356 7.68 0.82 24.94
C VAL A 356 6.69 0.30 25.98
N VAL A 357 5.46 0.82 26.00
CA VAL A 357 4.42 0.37 26.94
C VAL A 357 3.91 -1.03 26.58
N LEU A 358 3.66 -1.31 25.30
CA LEU A 358 3.10 -2.58 24.83
C LEU A 358 4.09 -3.74 24.92
N SER A 359 5.39 -3.45 24.75
CA SER A 359 6.47 -4.44 24.87
C SER A 359 6.90 -4.72 26.31
N ASP A 360 6.41 -3.95 27.29
CA ASP A 360 6.65 -4.23 28.71
C ASP A 360 5.91 -5.53 29.10
N PRO A 361 6.59 -6.54 29.65
CA PRO A 361 5.96 -7.80 30.06
C PRO A 361 4.82 -7.63 31.07
N SER A 362 4.80 -6.52 31.83
CA SER A 362 3.69 -6.19 32.73
C SER A 362 2.42 -5.77 31.99
N PHE A 363 2.51 -5.28 30.76
CA PHE A 363 1.35 -4.89 29.96
C PHE A 363 0.46 -6.10 29.66
N GLU A 364 1.04 -7.24 29.29
CA GLU A 364 0.26 -8.47 29.04
C GLU A 364 -0.51 -8.89 30.30
N ALA A 365 0.12 -8.81 31.48
CA ALA A 365 -0.53 -9.11 32.75
C ALA A 365 -1.65 -8.12 33.08
N ILE A 366 -1.45 -6.83 32.83
CA ILE A 366 -2.46 -5.78 33.03
C ILE A 366 -3.63 -5.97 32.06
N ALA A 367 -3.37 -6.20 30.78
CA ALA A 367 -4.37 -6.45 29.76
C ALA A 367 -5.18 -7.72 30.06
N ALA A 368 -4.50 -8.80 30.47
CA ALA A 368 -5.15 -10.04 30.88
C ALA A 368 -6.04 -9.83 32.11
N GLU A 369 -5.63 -9.00 33.09
CA GLU A 369 -6.46 -8.69 34.25
C GLU A 369 -7.65 -7.79 33.90
N TYR A 370 -7.49 -6.83 33.00
CA TYR A 370 -8.58 -5.95 32.54
C TYR A 370 -9.62 -6.72 31.74
N LEU A 371 -9.19 -7.57 30.80
CA LEU A 371 -10.08 -8.45 30.03
C LEU A 371 -10.69 -9.54 30.92
N GLY A 372 -9.88 -10.12 31.81
CA GLY A 372 -10.34 -11.11 32.78
C GLY A 372 -11.38 -10.53 33.75
N GLY A 373 -11.20 -9.30 34.20
CA GLY A 373 -12.15 -8.57 35.05
C GLY A 373 -13.51 -8.42 34.37
N ALA A 374 -13.52 -8.07 33.09
CA ALA A 374 -14.73 -8.00 32.27
C ALA A 374 -15.43 -9.37 32.12
N VAL A 375 -14.67 -10.44 31.83
CA VAL A 375 -15.20 -11.81 31.64
C VAL A 375 -15.75 -12.41 32.95
N ARG A 376 -15.18 -12.05 34.10
CA ARG A 376 -15.66 -12.52 35.42
C ARG A 376 -17.03 -11.95 35.80
N ILE A 377 -17.53 -10.95 35.07
CA ILE A 377 -18.88 -10.41 35.26
C ILE A 377 -19.82 -11.21 34.35
N PRO A 378 -20.75 -12.02 34.89
CA PRO A 378 -21.57 -12.94 34.12
C PRO A 378 -22.69 -12.21 33.37
N THR A 379 -22.34 -11.45 32.33
CA THR A 379 -23.26 -10.72 31.45
C THR A 379 -23.94 -11.67 30.46
N GLU A 380 -24.70 -12.63 30.96
CA GLU A 380 -25.50 -13.54 30.15
C GLU A 380 -26.74 -12.83 29.59
N SER A 381 -27.02 -13.02 28.30
CA SER A 381 -28.23 -12.53 27.64
C SER A 381 -29.15 -13.72 27.33
N TYR A 382 -30.45 -13.55 27.56
CA TYR A 382 -31.46 -14.59 27.35
C TYR A 382 -32.43 -14.16 26.26
N ASP A 383 -33.00 -15.12 25.52
CA ASP A 383 -33.97 -14.85 24.44
C ASP A 383 -35.22 -14.09 24.92
N VAL A 384 -35.55 -14.20 26.21
CA VAL A 384 -36.65 -13.48 26.84
C VAL A 384 -36.20 -12.87 28.16
N MET A 385 -36.19 -11.54 28.22
CA MET A 385 -35.99 -10.73 29.40
C MET A 385 -37.14 -9.73 29.51
N ASP A 386 -37.70 -9.56 30.72
CA ASP A 386 -38.74 -8.54 30.95
C ASP A 386 -38.14 -7.13 30.88
N ALA A 387 -38.95 -6.08 30.94
CA ALA A 387 -38.46 -4.71 30.82
C ALA A 387 -37.40 -4.34 31.87
N VAL A 388 -36.49 -3.43 31.50
CA VAL A 388 -35.48 -2.86 32.39
C VAL A 388 -36.14 -2.27 33.65
N GLY A 389 -35.59 -2.58 34.82
CA GLY A 389 -36.15 -2.20 36.13
C GLY A 389 -37.24 -3.14 36.66
N THR A 390 -37.67 -4.12 35.87
CA THR A 390 -38.57 -5.20 36.29
C THR A 390 -37.83 -6.53 36.42
N ASP A 391 -36.96 -6.84 35.45
CA ASP A 391 -36.15 -8.05 35.47
C ASP A 391 -34.80 -7.79 36.17
N PRO A 392 -34.50 -8.43 37.32
CA PRO A 392 -33.24 -8.23 38.03
C PRO A 392 -32.02 -8.75 37.24
N ARG A 393 -32.21 -9.52 36.17
CA ARG A 393 -31.12 -9.98 35.30
C ARG A 393 -30.46 -8.82 34.54
N TRP A 394 -31.12 -7.67 34.37
CA TRP A 394 -30.49 -6.48 33.79
C TRP A 394 -29.39 -5.87 34.67
N GLU A 395 -29.45 -6.11 35.99
CA GLU A 395 -28.56 -5.45 36.95
C GLU A 395 -27.08 -5.81 36.75
N ILE A 396 -26.80 -6.96 36.13
CA ILE A 396 -25.43 -7.41 35.89
C ILE A 396 -24.70 -6.54 34.85
N PHE A 397 -25.44 -5.95 33.90
CA PHE A 397 -24.87 -5.08 32.88
C PHE A 397 -24.46 -3.71 33.43
N TYR A 398 -25.09 -3.24 34.52
CA TYR A 398 -24.61 -2.04 35.22
C TYR A 398 -23.26 -2.31 35.90
N LYS A 399 -23.10 -3.47 36.55
CA LYS A 399 -21.81 -3.87 37.15
C LYS A 399 -20.70 -3.99 36.10
N PHE A 400 -21.05 -4.51 34.92
CA PHE A 400 -20.14 -4.53 33.78
C PHE A 400 -19.78 -3.12 33.31
N SER A 401 -20.75 -2.23 33.17
CA SER A 401 -20.51 -0.83 32.81
C SER A 401 -19.66 -0.09 33.84
N GLU A 402 -19.88 -0.33 35.14
CA GLU A 402 -19.07 0.25 36.22
C GLU A 402 -17.62 -0.25 36.15
N HIS A 403 -17.42 -1.53 35.86
CA HIS A 403 -16.09 -2.09 35.65
C HIS A 403 -15.38 -1.42 34.48
N LEU A 404 -16.02 -1.26 33.33
CA LEU A 404 -15.42 -0.57 32.18
C LEU A 404 -15.07 0.90 32.49
N LEU A 405 -15.95 1.61 33.20
CA LEU A 405 -15.71 2.99 33.64
C LEU A 405 -14.48 3.10 34.56
N ALA A 406 -14.33 2.16 35.49
CA ALA A 406 -13.21 2.12 36.42
C ALA A 406 -11.90 1.70 35.74
N THR A 407 -11.97 0.75 34.80
CA THR A 407 -10.81 0.20 34.09
C THR A 407 -10.28 1.16 33.01
N TYR A 408 -11.17 1.91 32.33
CA TYR A 408 -10.81 2.82 31.23
C TYR A 408 -11.23 4.28 31.47
N PRO A 409 -10.84 4.90 32.60
CA PRO A 409 -11.38 6.20 33.01
C PRO A 409 -11.05 7.32 32.02
N LYS A 410 -9.87 7.26 31.36
CA LYS A 410 -9.47 8.24 30.35
C LYS A 410 -10.30 8.12 29.06
N VAL A 411 -10.64 6.91 28.63
CA VAL A 411 -11.50 6.67 27.46
C VAL A 411 -12.86 7.33 27.70
N HIS A 412 -13.43 7.13 28.89
CA HIS A 412 -14.72 7.68 29.26
C HIS A 412 -14.73 9.20 29.55
N ALA A 413 -13.60 9.76 29.99
CA ALA A 413 -13.50 11.19 30.26
C ALA A 413 -13.09 12.03 29.03
N THR A 414 -12.40 11.43 28.06
CA THR A 414 -11.71 12.17 26.99
C THR A 414 -12.37 12.01 25.63
N LEU A 415 -12.89 10.82 25.30
CA LEU A 415 -13.50 10.58 24.00
C LEU A 415 -14.97 11.01 24.00
N THR A 416 -15.44 11.56 22.89
CA THR A 416 -16.87 11.81 22.69
C THR A 416 -17.60 10.48 22.56
N GLN A 417 -18.50 10.18 23.50
CA GLN A 417 -19.23 8.91 23.53
C GLN A 417 -20.63 9.08 22.93
N THR A 418 -20.96 8.25 21.94
CA THR A 418 -22.34 8.09 21.47
C THR A 418 -22.96 6.90 22.18
N ARG A 419 -23.93 7.15 23.05
CA ARG A 419 -24.65 6.08 23.75
C ARG A 419 -25.67 5.44 22.80
N ILE A 420 -25.30 4.32 22.22
CA ILE A 420 -26.13 3.54 21.27
C ILE A 420 -27.09 2.57 21.97
N ASN A 421 -26.77 2.12 23.19
CA ASN A 421 -27.67 1.34 24.04
C ASN A 421 -27.19 1.46 25.50
N THR A 422 -28.09 1.25 26.46
CA THR A 422 -27.79 1.23 27.90
C THR A 422 -27.60 -0.20 28.42
N HIS A 423 -28.17 -1.21 27.74
CA HIS A 423 -28.08 -2.63 28.11
C HIS A 423 -27.98 -3.44 26.82
N GLY A 424 -26.87 -4.13 26.60
CA GLY A 424 -26.60 -4.81 25.33
C GLY A 424 -27.66 -5.85 24.97
N CYS A 425 -28.59 -5.47 24.09
CA CYS A 425 -29.17 -6.26 23.00
C CYS A 425 -30.19 -5.37 22.28
N GLY A 426 -30.13 -5.33 20.96
CA GLY A 426 -31.12 -4.62 20.15
C GLY A 426 -32.46 -5.32 20.24
N SER A 427 -33.47 -4.66 20.77
CA SER A 427 -34.84 -4.63 20.23
C SER A 427 -35.73 -3.73 21.07
N SER A 428 -35.92 -2.50 20.61
CA SER A 428 -37.22 -1.96 20.16
C SER A 428 -37.02 -0.53 19.69
#